data_AF-K2MND9-F1
#
_entry.id   AF-K2MND9-F1
#
_cell.length_a   1.000
_cell.length_b   1.000
_cell.length_c   1.000
_cell.angle_alpha   90.00
_cell.angle_beta   90.00
_cell.angle_gamma   90.00
#
_symmetry.space_group_name_H-M   'P 1'
#
loop_
_entity.id
_entity.type
_entity.pdbx_description
1 polymer ?
#
loop_
_entity_poly.entity_id
_entity_poly.type
_entity_poly.pdbx_seq_one_letter_code
_entity_poly.pdbx_strand_id
1 'polypeptide(L)' 'MNYGKQSNRRAAGRRAGGDDPLGANSEIGRKLRQYYDDLVKEEIPDRFSDLLSQLETQDRAQSVGKKD' A
#
# COMPACT_ATOMS: atom_id res chain seq x y z
N MET A 1 6.13 3.76 39.60
CA MET A 1 6.14 3.43 38.17
C MET A 1 6.24 1.92 37.99
N ASN A 2 5.21 1.28 37.45
CA ASN A 2 5.22 -0.16 37.15
C ASN A 2 4.77 -0.35 35.69
N TYR A 3 5.67 -0.77 34.81
CA TYR A 3 5.39 -1.01 33.40
C TYR A 3 5.09 -2.50 33.18
N GLY A 4 3.81 -2.84 33.29
CA GLY A 4 3.31 -4.16 32.87
C GLY A 4 3.30 -4.27 31.35
N LYS A 5 4.20 -5.10 30.81
CA LYS A 5 4.19 -5.57 29.42
C LYS A 5 2.85 -6.25 29.08
N GLN A 6 2.01 -5.60 28.28
CA GLN A 6 0.87 -6.27 27.64
C GLN A 6 1.36 -6.90 26.33
N SER A 7 1.47 -8.22 26.36
CA SER A 7 1.82 -9.10 25.26
C SER A 7 0.84 -8.97 24.08
N ASN A 8 1.43 -8.92 22.89
CA ASN A 8 0.85 -8.94 21.56
C ASN A 8 -0.12 -10.12 21.39
N ARG A 9 -1.40 -9.92 21.71
CA ARG A 9 -2.47 -10.89 21.43
C ARG A 9 -3.35 -10.36 20.31
N ARG A 10 -2.97 -10.77 19.09
CA ARG A 10 -3.86 -11.13 17.97
C ARG A 10 -5.21 -10.41 17.97
N ALA A 11 -5.21 -9.17 17.49
CA ALA A 11 -6.43 -8.43 17.17
C ALA A 11 -6.81 -8.63 15.68
N ALA A 12 -6.91 -9.88 15.24
CA ALA A 12 -7.67 -10.21 14.04
C ALA A 12 -9.09 -10.52 14.51
N GLY A 13 -9.98 -9.51 14.51
CA GLY A 13 -11.39 -9.73 14.87
C GLY A 13 -12.14 -8.59 15.54
N ARG A 14 -11.61 -7.36 15.62
CA ARG A 14 -12.37 -6.22 16.15
C ARG A 14 -12.17 -4.96 15.29
N ARG A 15 -12.90 -4.87 14.19
CA ARG A 15 -13.19 -3.59 13.50
C ARG A 15 -14.66 -3.55 13.10
N ALA A 16 -15.53 -3.55 14.09
CA ALA A 16 -16.96 -3.31 13.91
C ALA A 16 -17.48 -2.17 14.81
N GLY A 17 -16.60 -1.37 15.43
CA GLY A 17 -17.03 -0.37 16.41
C GLY A 17 -15.99 0.69 16.78
N GLY A 18 -15.10 1.04 15.86
CA GLY A 18 -14.23 2.21 16.00
C GLY A 18 -14.32 2.98 14.70
N ASP A 19 -14.93 4.16 14.78
CA ASP A 19 -15.17 5.17 13.74
C ASP A 19 -14.66 4.74 12.35
N ASP A 20 -15.56 4.26 11.48
CA ASP A 20 -15.18 4.10 10.08
C ASP A 20 -14.70 5.48 9.61
N PRO A 21 -13.45 5.62 9.13
CA PRO A 21 -12.88 6.92 8.79
C PRO A 21 -13.71 7.66 7.73
N LEU A 22 -14.61 6.96 7.04
CA LEU A 22 -15.52 7.53 6.05
C LEU A 22 -16.91 7.89 6.63
N GLY A 23 -17.22 7.53 7.87
CA GLY A 23 -18.48 7.89 8.55
C GLY A 23 -19.71 7.50 7.76
N ALA A 24 -20.57 8.46 7.40
CA ALA A 24 -21.73 8.20 6.55
C ALA A 24 -21.38 7.61 5.15
N ASN A 25 -20.15 7.81 4.67
CA ASN A 25 -19.66 7.28 3.39
C ASN A 25 -19.01 5.89 3.50
N SER A 26 -19.10 5.23 4.65
CA SER A 26 -18.57 3.87 4.88
C SER A 26 -18.97 2.88 3.79
N GLU A 27 -20.25 2.91 3.39
CA GLU A 27 -20.80 2.03 2.35
C GLU A 27 -20.23 2.32 0.96
N ILE A 28 -19.93 3.58 0.66
CA ILE A 28 -19.25 3.97 -0.58
C ILE A 28 -17.84 3.40 -0.59
N GLY A 29 -17.09 3.55 0.51
CA GLY A 29 -15.75 2.99 0.64
C GLY A 29 -15.72 1.45 0.54
N ARG A 30 -16.72 0.77 1.09
CA ARG A 30 -16.87 -0.69 0.96
C ARG A 30 -17.09 -1.11 -0.49
N LYS A 31 -17.97 -0.42 -1.21
CA LYS A 31 -18.23 -0.69 -2.64
C LYS A 31 -17.03 -0.39 -3.53
N LEU A 32 -16.30 0.69 -3.26
CA LEU A 32 -15.06 1.00 -3.99
C LEU A 32 -14.01 -0.10 -3.79
N ARG A 33 -13.82 -0.57 -2.53
CA ARG A 33 -12.92 -1.71 -2.27
C ARG A 33 -13.35 -2.95 -3.05
N GLN A 34 -14.62 -3.34 -2.97
CA GLN A 34 -15.14 -4.48 -3.74
C GLN A 34 -14.89 -4.33 -5.24
N TYR A 35 -15.06 -3.12 -5.79
CA TYR A 35 -14.85 -2.86 -7.21
C TYR A 35 -13.38 -2.95 -7.64
N TYR A 36 -12.45 -2.45 -6.81
CA TYR A 36 -11.03 -2.45 -7.12
C TYR A 36 -10.29 -3.71 -6.68
N ASP A 37 -10.84 -4.49 -5.76
CA ASP A 37 -10.23 -5.72 -5.24
C ASP A 37 -9.94 -6.72 -6.37
N ASP A 38 -10.79 -6.79 -7.39
CA ASP A 38 -10.59 -7.69 -8.52
C ASP A 38 -9.56 -7.14 -9.53
N LEU A 39 -9.57 -5.82 -9.76
CA LEU A 39 -8.60 -5.15 -10.62
C LEU A 39 -7.16 -5.29 -10.10
N VAL A 40 -6.96 -5.24 -8.78
CA VAL A 40 -5.63 -5.34 -8.16
C VAL A 40 -5.07 -6.77 -8.18
N LYS A 41 -5.93 -7.78 -8.36
CA LYS A 41 -5.49 -9.19 -8.46
C LYS A 41 -5.00 -9.56 -9.86
N GLU A 42 -5.30 -8.72 -10.86
CA GLU A 42 -4.81 -8.94 -12.21
C GLU A 42 -3.28 -8.82 -12.26
N GLU A 43 -2.68 -9.53 -13.20
CA GLU A 43 -1.24 -9.47 -13.42
C GLU A 43 -0.81 -8.06 -13.85
N ILE A 44 0.32 -7.60 -13.33
CA ILE A 44 0.88 -6.29 -13.69
C ILE A 44 1.48 -6.39 -15.10
N PRO A 45 1.09 -5.53 -16.05
CA PRO A 45 1.67 -5.54 -17.40
C PRO A 45 3.18 -5.31 -17.45
N ASP A 46 3.87 -6.05 -18.33
CA ASP A 46 5.33 -6.00 -18.52
C ASP A 46 5.89 -4.59 -18.78
N ARG A 47 5.10 -3.72 -19.42
CA ARG A 47 5.51 -2.34 -19.71
C ARG A 47 5.87 -1.53 -18.47
N PHE A 48 5.31 -1.85 -17.30
CA PHE A 48 5.71 -1.20 -16.06
C PHE A 48 7.13 -1.60 -15.65
N SER A 49 7.48 -2.87 -15.78
CA SER A 49 8.84 -3.38 -15.55
C SER A 49 9.85 -2.77 -16.53
N ASP A 50 9.46 -2.62 -17.79
CA ASP A 50 10.28 -1.97 -18.81
C ASP A 50 10.58 -0.51 -18.46
N LEU A 51 9.57 0.24 -18.02
CA LEU A 51 9.72 1.63 -17.60
C LEU A 51 10.59 1.78 -16.35
N LEU A 52 10.43 0.88 -15.37
CA LEU A 52 11.29 0.85 -14.19
C LEU A 52 12.76 0.58 -14.58
N SER A 53 12.99 -0.35 -15.50
CA SER A 53 14.34 -0.67 -16.01
C SER A 53 14.98 0.51 -16.75
N GLN A 54 14.18 1.25 -17.53
CA GLN A 54 14.63 2.47 -18.21
C GLN A 54 15.01 3.56 -17.21
N LEU A 55 14.18 3.79 -16.18
CA LEU A 55 14.46 4.76 -15.11
C LEU A 55 15.75 4.42 -14.37
N GLU A 56 15.93 3.16 -13.96
CA GLU A 56 17.16 2.72 -13.29
C GLU A 56 18.41 2.93 -14.17
N THR A 57 18.30 2.69 -15.48
CA THR A 57 19.41 2.90 -16.41
C THR A 57 19.75 4.38 -16.54
N GLN A 58 18.73 5.25 -16.62
CA GLN A 58 18.92 6.70 -16.68
C GLN A 58 19.52 7.25 -15.39
N ASP A 59 19.03 6.83 -14.23
CA ASP A 59 19.57 7.25 -12.93
C ASP A 59 21.03 6.83 -12.77
N ARG A 60 21.39 5.62 -13.20
CA ARG A 60 22.79 5.16 -13.21
C ARG A 60 23.64 6.03 -14.14
N ALA A 61 23.19 6.28 -15.37
CA ALA A 61 23.92 7.13 -16.31
C ALA A 61 24.10 8.57 -15.80
N GLN A 62 23.07 9.14 -15.17
CA GLN A 62 23.10 10.47 -14.55
C GLN A 62 24.05 10.51 -13.34
N SER A 63 24.09 9.46 -12.53
CA SER A 63 25.00 9.37 -11.37
C SER A 63 26.47 9.21 -11.76
N VAL A 64 26.75 8.58 -12.90
CA VAL A 64 28.12 8.42 -13.45
C VAL A 64 28.64 9.74 -14.04
N GLY A 65 27.77 10.57 -14.62
CA GLY A 65 28.13 11.87 -15.21
C GLY A 65 28.20 13.06 -14.22
N LYS A 66 27.93 12.84 -12.93
CA LYS A 66 27.88 13.91 -11.91
C LYS A 66 29.07 13.86 -10.93
N LYS A 67 30.16 13.18 -11.32
CA LYS A 67 31.34 12.92 -10.49
C LYS A 67 32.60 13.68 -10.92
N ASP A 68 32.43 14.77 -11.66
CA ASP A 68 33.48 15.74 -12.02
C ASP A 68 33.18 17.13 -11.45
#